data_AF-A0A9E4P9E9-F1
#
_entry.id   AF-A0A9E4P9E9-F1
#
_cell.length_a   1.000
_cell.length_b   1.000
_cell.length_c   1.000
_cell.angle_alpha   90.00
_cell.angle_beta   90.00
_cell.angle_gamma   90.00
#
_symmetry.space_group_name_H-M   'P 1'
#
loop_
_entity.id
_entity.type
_entity.pdbx_description
1 polymer ?
#
loop_
_entity_poly.entity_id
_entity_poly.type
_entity_poly.pdbx_seq_one_letter_code
_entity_poly.pdbx_strand_id
1 'polypeptide(L)'
;MDPEPLNSVDWRATSLTLRWIWFIVIFTFGFSTVMVLTHAMIPSLLDSGHIPDGLRERARKIRFPLYATALLFIAGIAVWFWFAADSAHELRRIWHRDWI
;
A
#
# COMPACT_ATOMS: atom_id res chain seq x y z
N MET A 1 -3.22 -29.14 26.94
CA MET A 1 -4.22 -29.70 25.99
C MET A 1 -3.44 -30.09 24.75
N ASP A 2 -3.78 -31.18 24.08
CA ASP A 2 -3.11 -31.50 22.82
C ASP A 2 -3.56 -30.51 21.74
N PRO A 3 -2.66 -30.06 20.84
CA PRO A 3 -2.99 -29.17 19.73
C PRO A 3 -4.18 -29.70 18.92
N GLU A 4 -5.17 -28.86 18.63
CA GLU A 4 -6.17 -29.21 17.63
C GLU A 4 -5.57 -29.11 16.22
N PRO A 5 -5.86 -30.07 15.32
CA PRO A 5 -5.41 -29.97 13.93
C PRO A 5 -5.99 -28.73 13.24
N LEU A 6 -5.14 -27.98 12.52
CA LEU A 6 -5.58 -26.87 11.66
C LEU A 6 -6.66 -27.33 10.68
N ASN A 7 -7.77 -26.59 10.64
CA ASN A 7 -8.87 -26.88 9.74
C ASN A 7 -8.85 -25.97 8.50
N SER A 8 -9.77 -26.19 7.57
CA SER A 8 -9.85 -25.43 6.32
C SER A 8 -10.12 -23.92 6.51
N VAL A 9 -10.75 -23.52 7.62
CA VAL A 9 -11.00 -22.12 7.97
C VAL A 9 -9.69 -21.43 8.37
N ASP A 10 -8.85 -22.10 9.16
CA ASP A 10 -7.55 -21.56 9.61
C ASP A 10 -6.59 -21.34 8.42
N TRP A 11 -6.56 -22.30 7.48
CA TRP A 11 -5.79 -22.17 6.25
C TRP A 11 -6.29 -21.03 5.36
N ARG A 12 -7.60 -20.82 5.33
CA ARG A 12 -8.20 -19.69 4.60
C ARG A 12 -7.82 -18.34 5.23
N ALA A 13 -7.86 -18.22 6.55
CA ALA A 13 -7.45 -16.99 7.24
C ALA A 13 -5.96 -16.68 7.01
N THR A 14 -5.10 -17.70 7.12
CA THR A 14 -3.66 -17.56 6.88
C THR A 14 -3.35 -17.14 5.44
N SER A 15 -3.97 -17.79 4.45
CA SER A 15 -3.78 -17.46 3.03
C SER A 15 -4.31 -16.07 2.66
N LEU A 16 -5.41 -15.63 3.27
CA LEU A 16 -5.92 -14.28 3.10
C LEU A 16 -4.94 -13.24 3.66
N THR A 17 -4.39 -13.49 4.85
CA THR A 17 -3.38 -12.63 5.48
C THR A 17 -2.14 -12.47 4.61
N LEU A 18 -1.62 -13.59 4.06
CA LEU A 18 -0.49 -13.60 3.14
C LEU A 18 -0.75 -12.77 1.88
N ARG A 19 -1.97 -12.84 1.32
CA ARG A 19 -2.35 -12.00 0.16
C ARG A 19 -2.40 -10.53 0.54
N TRP A 20 -2.92 -10.20 1.72
CA TRP A 20 -2.99 -8.82 2.19
C TRP A 20 -1.61 -8.17 2.32
N ILE A 21 -0.57 -8.92 2.73
CA ILE A 21 0.81 -8.40 2.82
C ILE A 21 1.30 -7.82 1.49
N TRP A 22 0.86 -8.33 0.33
CA TRP A 22 1.28 -7.76 -0.95
C TRP A 22 0.65 -6.40 -1.25
N PHE A 23 -0.53 -6.10 -0.71
CA PHE A 23 -1.18 -4.82 -0.94
C PHE A 23 -0.43 -3.66 -0.28
N ILE A 24 0.16 -3.86 0.91
CA ILE A 24 0.97 -2.80 1.54
C ILE A 24 2.21 -2.48 0.71
N VAL A 25 2.82 -3.49 0.08
CA VAL A 25 3.94 -3.28 -0.85
C VAL A 25 3.49 -2.40 -2.02
N ILE A 26 2.40 -2.78 -2.69
CA ILE A 26 1.86 -2.02 -3.83
C ILE A 26 1.54 -0.57 -3.45
N PHE A 27 0.82 -0.35 -2.35
CA PHE A 27 0.44 0.99 -1.95
C PHE A 27 1.63 1.84 -1.51
N THR A 28 2.61 1.25 -0.81
CA THR A 28 3.82 1.96 -0.36
C THR A 28 4.69 2.37 -1.55
N PHE A 29 4.96 1.44 -2.47
CA PHE A 29 5.73 1.74 -3.68
C PHE A 29 4.99 2.72 -4.58
N GLY A 30 3.67 2.57 -4.73
CA GLY A 30 2.83 3.50 -5.47
C GLY A 30 2.89 4.92 -4.89
N PHE A 31 2.71 5.06 -3.57
CA PHE A 31 2.83 6.34 -2.87
C PHE A 31 4.21 6.97 -3.08
N SER A 32 5.27 6.22 -2.82
CA SER A 32 6.66 6.71 -2.98
C SER A 32 6.92 7.18 -4.41
N THR A 33 6.50 6.40 -5.41
CA THR A 33 6.67 6.75 -6.82
C THR A 33 5.96 8.06 -7.15
N VAL A 34 4.71 8.22 -6.73
CA VAL A 34 3.95 9.45 -6.95
C VAL A 34 4.57 10.65 -6.24
N MET A 35 5.07 10.48 -5.02
CA MET A 35 5.73 11.54 -4.27
C MET A 35 7.01 12.01 -4.96
N VAL A 36 7.86 11.08 -5.40
CA VAL A 36 9.09 11.38 -6.14
C VAL A 36 8.78 12.08 -7.46
N LEU A 37 7.78 11.59 -8.21
CA LEU A 37 7.35 12.23 -9.45
C LEU A 37 6.90 13.68 -9.20
N THR A 38 6.08 13.89 -8.18
CA THR A 38 5.40 15.18 -7.92
C THR A 38 6.32 16.24 -7.32
N HIS A 39 7.29 15.84 -6.50
CA HIS A 39 8.15 16.76 -5.74
C HIS A 39 9.57 16.88 -6.27
N ALA A 40 10.10 15.84 -6.93
CA ALA A 40 11.47 15.84 -7.42
C ALA A 40 11.50 15.89 -8.96
N MET A 41 10.92 14.89 -9.63
CA MET A 41 11.10 14.73 -11.07
C MET A 41 10.41 15.83 -11.88
N ILE A 42 9.10 16.08 -11.68
CA ILE A 42 8.37 17.11 -12.45
C ILE A 42 8.97 18.50 -12.24
N PRO A 43 9.25 18.97 -11.00
CA PRO A 43 9.91 20.26 -10.79
C PRO A 43 11.29 20.33 -11.45
N SER A 44 12.14 19.31 -11.27
CA SER A 44 13.48 19.27 -11.88
C SER A 44 13.43 19.36 -13.41
N LEU A 45 12.48 18.68 -14.06
CA LEU A 45 12.28 18.75 -15.52
C LEU A 45 11.77 20.12 -15.99
N LEU A 46 10.94 20.79 -15.17
CA LEU A 46 10.47 22.14 -15.45
C LEU A 46 11.62 23.16 -15.32
N ASP A 47 12.41 23.07 -14.26
CA ASP A 47 13.47 24.04 -13.97
C ASP A 47 14.65 23.90 -14.95
N SER A 48 14.98 22.67 -15.33
CA SER A 48 16.03 22.39 -16.32
C SER A 48 15.62 22.66 -17.77
N GLY A 49 14.34 22.98 -18.03
CA GLY A 49 13.85 23.29 -19.37
C GLY A 49 13.77 22.09 -20.33
N HIS A 50 13.84 20.86 -19.81
CA HIS A 50 13.67 19.65 -20.63
C HIS A 50 12.21 19.44 -21.10
N ILE A 51 11.25 20.18 -20.55
CA ILE A 51 9.85 20.19 -21.01
C ILE A 51 9.64 21.34 -21.99
N PRO A 52 9.14 21.07 -23.22
CA PRO A 52 8.81 22.10 -24.20
C PRO A 52 7.86 23.16 -23.63
N ASP A 53 8.03 24.42 -24.03
CA ASP A 53 7.28 25.55 -23.45
C ASP A 53 5.76 25.39 -23.60
N GLY A 54 5.29 24.83 -24.72
CA GLY A 54 3.87 24.53 -24.94
C GLY A 54 3.27 23.48 -24.00
N LEU A 55 4.11 22.69 -23.30
CA LEU A 55 3.70 21.62 -22.39
C LEU A 55 3.99 21.93 -20.91
N ARG A 56 4.79 22.97 -20.60
CA ARG A 56 5.14 23.33 -19.20
C ARG A 56 3.91 23.51 -18.32
N GLU A 57 2.88 24.20 -18.80
CA GLU A 57 1.69 24.46 -18.01
C GLU A 57 0.89 23.17 -17.72
N ARG A 58 0.86 22.24 -18.67
CA ARG A 58 0.25 20.91 -18.47
C ARG A 58 1.04 20.10 -17.44
N ALA A 59 2.38 20.13 -17.52
CA ALA A 59 3.26 19.47 -16.57
C ALA A 59 3.15 20.05 -15.15
N ARG A 60 2.87 21.35 -14.98
CA ARG A 60 2.53 21.90 -13.66
C ARG A 60 1.18 21.39 -13.16
N LYS A 61 0.16 21.40 -14.02
CA LYS A 61 -1.20 20.99 -13.66
C LYS A 61 -1.33 19.51 -13.32
N ILE A 62 -0.51 18.64 -13.91
CA ILE A 62 -0.55 17.19 -13.62
C ILE A 62 -0.15 16.86 -12.17
N ARG A 63 0.51 17.78 -11.47
CA ARG A 63 0.85 17.60 -10.04
C ARG A 63 -0.41 17.48 -9.18
N PHE A 64 -1.50 18.17 -9.53
CA PHE A 64 -2.76 18.10 -8.78
C PHE A 64 -3.39 16.70 -8.78
N PRO A 65 -3.66 16.04 -9.92
CA PRO A 65 -4.16 14.68 -9.90
C PRO A 65 -3.15 13.70 -9.31
N LEU A 66 -1.84 13.94 -9.42
CA LEU A 66 -0.84 13.11 -8.74
C LEU A 66 -0.97 13.21 -7.21
N TYR A 67 -1.21 14.39 -6.63
CA TYR A 67 -1.50 14.50 -5.20
C TYR A 67 -2.78 13.74 -4.81
N ALA A 68 -3.83 13.79 -5.62
CA ALA A 68 -5.04 13.01 -5.38
C ALA A 68 -4.73 11.49 -5.39
N THR A 69 -3.91 11.03 -6.34
CA THR A 69 -3.44 9.63 -6.37
C THR A 69 -2.61 9.27 -5.13
N ALA A 70 -1.75 10.17 -4.65
CA ALA A 70 -1.01 9.96 -3.41
C ALA A 70 -1.93 9.78 -2.20
N LEU A 71 -3.01 10.58 -2.11
CA LEU A 71 -4.01 10.43 -1.06
C LEU A 71 -4.74 9.09 -1.16
N LEU A 72 -5.05 8.61 -2.35
CA LEU A 72 -5.62 7.26 -2.54
C LEU A 72 -4.67 6.16 -2.06
N PHE A 73 -3.37 6.31 -2.31
CA PHE A 73 -2.38 5.35 -1.78
C PHE A 73 -2.31 5.38 -0.25
N ILE A 74 -2.33 6.57 0.38
CA ILE A 74 -2.38 6.70 1.84
C ILE A 74 -3.66 6.06 2.40
N ALA A 75 -4.81 6.31 1.78
CA ALA A 75 -6.07 5.68 2.17
C ALA A 75 -5.99 4.15 2.06
N GLY A 76 -5.38 3.63 0.98
CA GLY A 76 -5.11 2.20 0.81
C GLY A 76 -4.24 1.61 1.92
N ILE A 77 -3.19 2.32 2.34
CA ILE A 77 -2.34 1.94 3.48
C ILE A 77 -3.15 1.91 4.79
N ALA A 78 -3.98 2.92 5.04
CA ALA A 78 -4.81 2.96 6.24
C ALA A 78 -5.83 1.79 6.28
N VAL A 79 -6.47 1.50 5.15
CA VAL A 79 -7.35 0.32 5.00
C VAL A 79 -6.57 -0.96 5.24
N TRP A 80 -5.34 -1.06 4.71
CA TRP A 80 -4.48 -2.23 4.95
C TRP A 80 -4.18 -2.42 6.44
N PHE A 81 -3.85 -1.35 7.19
CA PHE A 81 -3.60 -1.46 8.63
C PHE A 81 -4.81 -1.98 9.40
N TRP A 82 -6.02 -1.60 8.99
CA TRP A 82 -7.26 -2.13 9.56
C TRP A 82 -7.38 -3.64 9.35
N PHE A 83 -7.15 -4.13 8.13
CA PHE A 83 -7.15 -5.58 7.84
C PHE A 83 -5.99 -6.33 8.51
N ALA A 84 -4.82 -5.70 8.62
CA ALA A 84 -3.67 -6.30 9.28
C ALA A 84 -3.91 -6.50 10.78
N ALA A 85 -4.58 -5.54 11.44
CA ALA A 85 -4.98 -5.68 12.83
C ALA A 85 -5.93 -6.87 13.02
N ASP A 86 -6.98 -6.97 12.21
CA ASP A 86 -7.93 -8.09 12.22
C ASP A 86 -7.23 -9.44 12.00
N SER A 87 -6.36 -9.51 10.99
CA SER A 87 -5.59 -10.71 10.67
C SER A 87 -4.63 -11.11 11.80
N ALA A 88 -4.02 -10.14 12.49
CA ALA A 88 -3.13 -10.41 13.62
C ALA A 88 -3.88 -11.01 14.82
N HIS A 89 -5.12 -10.58 15.07
CA HIS A 89 -5.96 -11.19 16.10
C HIS A 89 -6.28 -12.65 15.78
N GLU A 90 -6.63 -12.93 14.52
CA GLU A 90 -6.95 -14.28 14.05
C GLU A 90 -5.74 -15.22 14.08
N LEU A 91 -4.58 -14.78 13.58
CA LEU A 91 -3.34 -15.55 13.65
C LEU A 91 -2.93 -15.82 15.10
N ARG A 92 -3.10 -14.84 15.99
CA ARG A 92 -2.84 -15.03 17.42
C ARG A 92 -3.79 -16.08 18.01
N ARG A 93 -5.08 -16.05 17.67
CA ARG A 93 -6.04 -17.06 18.14
C ARG A 93 -5.62 -18.47 17.72
N ILE A 94 -5.25 -18.66 16.45
CA ILE A 94 -4.79 -19.96 15.93
C ILE A 94 -3.51 -20.40 16.65
N TRP A 95 -2.53 -19.51 16.79
CA TRP A 95 -1.27 -19.80 17.48
C TRP A 95 -1.48 -20.22 18.94
N HIS A 96 -2.36 -19.52 19.67
CA HIS A 96 -2.68 -19.87 21.05
C HIS A 96 -3.48 -21.18 21.18
N ARG A 97 -4.29 -21.57 20.18
CA ARG A 97 -5.02 -22.85 20.20
C ARG A 97 -4.11 -24.05 19.96
N ASP A 98 -3.10 -23.92 19.09
CA ASP A 98 -2.33 -25.06 18.59
C ASP A 98 -0.99 -25.26 19.32
N TRP A 99 -0.47 -24.25 20.03
CA TRP A 99 0.90 -24.32 20.60
C TRP A 99 0.98 -24.04 22.10
N ILE A 100 -0.15 -23.75 22.77
CA ILE A 100 -0.23 -23.46 24.22
C ILE A 100 -1.41 -24.21 24.85
#